data_AF-A0A4Q6XF25-F1
#
_entry.id   AF-A0A4Q6XF25-F1
#
_cell.length_a   1.000
_cell.length_b   1.000
_cell.length_c   1.000
_cell.angle_alpha   90.00
_cell.angle_beta   90.00
_cell.angle_gamma   90.00
#
_symmetry.space_group_name_H-M   'P 1'
#
loop_
_entity.id
_entity.type
_entity.pdbx_description
1 polymer ?
#
loop_
_entity_poly.entity_id
_entity_poly.type
_entity_poly.pdbx_seq_one_letter_code
_entity_poly.pdbx_strand_id
1 'polypeptide(L)'
;MKKVLLIAIGLVLVGCAEKKPLTPEEQWHGYCVSVGNAARSITLDRQNGIEQKQALEHADKVDDETTRKFIFEIIENVYAMPVEQIKADPELIRDKLKQQYTDQCLATPHDKLPSYKSF
;
A
#
# COMPACT_ATOMS: atom_id res chain seq x y z
N MET A 1 -61.70 19.40 -11.31
CA MET A 1 -61.55 18.22 -12.19
C MET A 1 -60.08 17.84 -12.25
N LYS A 2 -59.77 16.60 -11.85
CA LYS A 2 -58.43 15.98 -11.86
C LYS A 2 -57.83 15.95 -13.26
N LYS A 3 -56.61 16.44 -13.43
CA LYS A 3 -55.65 15.89 -14.41
C LYS A 3 -54.25 15.97 -13.81
N VAL A 4 -53.91 14.92 -13.06
CA VAL A 4 -52.55 14.62 -12.65
C VAL A 4 -51.80 14.21 -13.92
N LEU A 5 -50.85 15.02 -14.36
CA LEU A 5 -49.93 14.66 -15.44
C LEU A 5 -48.62 14.19 -14.79
N LEU A 6 -48.51 12.87 -14.61
CA LEU A 6 -47.28 12.19 -14.25
C LEU A 6 -46.32 12.29 -15.44
N ILE A 7 -45.35 13.21 -15.37
CA ILE A 7 -44.16 13.15 -16.22
C ILE A 7 -43.05 12.51 -15.39
N ALA A 8 -43.00 11.18 -15.49
CA ALA A 8 -41.84 10.39 -15.15
C ALA A 8 -40.83 10.52 -16.29
N ILE A 9 -39.79 11.34 -16.12
CA ILE A 9 -38.63 11.33 -17.01
C ILE A 9 -37.37 11.47 -16.15
N GLY A 10 -36.58 10.40 -16.14
CA GLY A 10 -35.14 10.49 -15.94
C GLY A 10 -34.64 10.44 -14.51
N LEU A 11 -34.96 9.37 -13.77
CA LEU A 11 -33.93 8.79 -12.92
C LEU A 11 -32.78 8.39 -13.84
N VAL A 12 -31.80 9.28 -14.01
CA VAL A 12 -30.48 8.89 -14.47
C VAL A 12 -29.95 8.01 -13.35
N LEU A 13 -30.28 6.72 -13.44
CA LEU A 13 -29.43 5.66 -12.94
C LEU A 13 -28.10 5.92 -13.65
N VAL A 14 -27.22 6.71 -13.03
CA VAL A 14 -25.78 6.51 -13.13
C VAL A 14 -25.56 5.10 -12.61
N GLY A 15 -25.89 4.14 -13.48
CA GLY A 15 -25.51 2.76 -13.35
C GLY A 15 -24.02 2.79 -13.10
N CYS A 16 -23.59 1.95 -12.15
CA CYS A 16 -22.20 1.71 -11.85
C CYS A 16 -21.47 1.51 -13.17
N ALA A 17 -20.86 2.57 -13.71
CA ALA A 17 -19.96 2.45 -14.84
C ALA A 17 -18.84 1.58 -14.30
N GLU A 18 -18.73 0.36 -14.83
CA GLU A 18 -17.64 -0.53 -14.49
C GLU A 18 -16.36 0.28 -14.60
N LYS A 19 -15.63 0.40 -13.48
CA LYS A 19 -14.39 1.19 -13.46
C LYS A 19 -13.51 0.64 -14.56
N LYS A 20 -13.04 1.53 -15.45
CA LYS A 20 -12.10 1.16 -16.50
C LYS A 20 -10.95 0.39 -15.85
N PRO A 21 -10.57 -0.79 -16.38
CA PRO A 21 -9.43 -1.53 -15.85
C PRO A 21 -8.18 -0.64 -15.94
N LEU A 22 -7.38 -0.68 -14.87
CA LEU A 22 -6.13 0.07 -14.78
C LEU A 22 -5.15 -0.38 -15.86
N THR A 23 -4.35 0.55 -16.41
CA THR A 23 -3.24 0.20 -17.30
C THR A 23 -2.14 -0.55 -16.51
N PRO A 24 -1.24 -1.30 -17.18
CA PRO A 24 -0.12 -1.95 -16.50
C PRO A 24 0.71 -0.98 -15.65
N GLU A 25 0.93 0.25 -16.12
CA GLU A 25 1.68 1.29 -15.41
C GLU A 25 0.93 1.78 -14.17
N GLU A 26 -0.40 1.95 -14.26
CA GLU A 26 -1.24 2.32 -13.12
C GLU A 26 -1.30 1.20 -12.07
N GLN A 27 -1.33 -0.07 -12.52
CA GLN A 27 -1.26 -1.22 -11.63
C GLN A 27 0.11 -1.31 -10.94
N TRP A 28 1.20 -1.10 -11.68
CA TRP A 28 2.56 -1.05 -11.12
C TRP A 28 2.72 0.06 -10.10
N HIS A 29 2.24 1.26 -10.42
CA HIS A 29 2.25 2.37 -9.49
C HIS A 29 1.44 2.06 -8.22
N GLY A 30 0.26 1.46 -8.37
CA GLY A 30 -0.57 1.01 -7.25
C GLY A 30 0.12 -0.04 -6.37
N TYR A 31 0.88 -0.96 -6.98
CA TYR A 31 1.72 -1.92 -6.26
C TYR A 31 2.81 -1.21 -5.45
N CYS A 32 3.54 -0.29 -6.07
CA CYS A 32 4.62 0.43 -5.38
C CYS A 32 4.12 1.34 -4.26
N VAL A 33 2.94 1.94 -4.40
CA VAL A 33 2.28 2.65 -3.28
C VAL A 33 1.99 1.68 -2.12
N SER A 34 1.58 0.45 -2.43
CA SER A 34 1.35 -0.58 -1.42
C SER A 34 2.65 -1.02 -0.73
N VAL A 35 3.77 -1.12 -1.45
CA VAL A 35 5.10 -1.36 -0.85
C VAL A 35 5.48 -0.23 0.10
N GLY A 36 5.26 1.03 -0.30
CA GLY A 36 5.44 2.18 0.59
C GLY A 36 4.55 2.12 1.84
N ASN A 37 3.28 1.72 1.70
CA ASN A 37 2.38 1.55 2.84
C ASN A 37 2.87 0.43 3.78
N ALA A 38 3.42 -0.66 3.25
CA ALA A 38 4.05 -1.69 4.08
C ALA A 38 5.20 -1.11 4.91
N ALA A 39 6.07 -0.27 4.32
CA ALA A 39 7.13 0.42 5.06
C ALA A 39 6.59 1.30 6.20
N ARG A 40 5.49 2.02 5.94
CA ARG A 40 4.81 2.81 6.95
C ARG A 40 4.29 1.97 8.11
N SER A 41 3.63 0.85 7.80
CA SER A 41 3.03 -0.06 8.79
C SER A 41 4.09 -0.79 9.61
N ILE A 42 5.16 -1.29 8.98
CA ILE A 42 6.28 -1.96 9.68
C ILE A 42 7.00 -0.98 10.61
N THR A 43 7.16 0.28 10.20
CA THR A 43 7.71 1.33 11.06
C THR A 43 6.80 1.59 12.27
N LEU A 44 5.48 1.61 12.07
CA LEU A 44 4.51 1.71 13.17
C LEU A 44 4.59 0.52 14.12
N ASP A 45 4.70 -0.71 13.61
CA ASP A 45 4.87 -1.91 14.42
C ASP A 45 6.13 -1.81 15.29
N ARG A 46 7.24 -1.33 14.72
CA ARG A 46 8.47 -1.08 15.47
C ARG A 46 8.28 -0.01 16.55
N GLN A 47 7.56 1.07 16.25
CA GLN A 47 7.22 2.12 17.24
C GLN A 47 6.44 1.53 18.43
N ASN A 48 5.56 0.57 18.15
CA ASN A 48 4.72 -0.12 19.13
C ASN A 48 5.42 -1.30 19.84
N GLY A 49 6.70 -1.54 19.56
CA GLY A 49 7.49 -2.54 20.26
C GLY A 49 7.30 -3.98 19.75
N ILE A 50 6.83 -4.16 18.51
CA ILE A 50 6.92 -5.46 17.85
C ILE A 50 8.40 -5.81 17.65
N GLU A 51 8.74 -7.07 17.94
CA GLU A 51 10.09 -7.59 17.81
C GLU A 51 10.40 -7.97 16.36
N GLN A 52 11.67 -7.83 15.94
CA GLN A 52 12.09 -8.08 14.56
C GLN A 52 11.74 -9.50 14.12
N LYS A 53 11.94 -10.46 15.02
CA LYS A 53 11.61 -11.87 14.79
C LYS A 53 10.13 -12.05 14.43
N GLN A 54 9.22 -11.37 15.13
CA GLN A 54 7.78 -11.48 14.88
C GLN A 54 7.41 -10.84 13.53
N ALA A 55 8.04 -9.70 13.19
CA ALA A 55 7.85 -9.07 11.88
C ALA A 55 8.34 -9.99 10.75
N LEU A 56 9.50 -10.62 10.90
CA LEU A 56 10.05 -11.58 9.93
C LEU A 56 9.15 -12.82 9.79
N GLU A 57 8.68 -13.40 10.89
CA GLU A 57 7.74 -14.53 10.88
C GLU A 57 6.40 -14.20 10.19
N HIS A 58 5.94 -12.95 10.29
CA HIS A 58 4.76 -12.50 9.56
C HIS A 58 5.05 -12.34 8.06
N ALA A 59 6.17 -11.72 7.73
CA ALA A 59 6.59 -11.46 6.35
C ALA A 59 6.89 -12.73 5.56
N ASP A 60 7.36 -13.81 6.21
CA ASP A 60 7.62 -15.10 5.57
C ASP A 60 6.36 -15.76 4.97
N LYS A 61 5.17 -15.33 5.40
CA LYS A 61 3.87 -15.80 4.88
C LYS A 61 3.46 -15.13 3.56
N VAL A 62 4.26 -14.20 3.05
CA VAL A 62 3.99 -13.56 1.76
C VAL A 62 4.49 -14.47 0.65
N ASP A 63 3.57 -14.97 -0.17
CA ASP A 63 3.88 -15.97 -1.21
C ASP A 63 4.76 -15.40 -2.34
N ASP A 64 4.43 -14.20 -2.80
CA ASP A 64 5.13 -13.54 -3.90
C ASP A 64 6.55 -13.13 -3.50
N GLU A 65 7.55 -13.65 -4.22
CA GLU A 65 8.96 -13.49 -3.88
C GLU A 65 9.43 -12.03 -3.96
N THR A 66 8.98 -11.29 -4.98
CA THR A 66 9.31 -9.87 -5.15
C THR A 66 8.78 -9.05 -3.98
N THR A 67 7.52 -9.28 -3.62
CA THR A 67 6.85 -8.59 -2.51
C THR A 67 7.51 -8.95 -1.18
N ARG A 68 7.78 -10.25 -0.94
CA ARG A 68 8.46 -10.73 0.26
C ARG A 68 9.86 -10.11 0.40
N LYS A 69 10.61 -10.00 -0.69
CA LYS A 69 11.94 -9.37 -0.71
C LYS A 69 11.88 -7.90 -0.27
N PHE A 70 10.93 -7.11 -0.81
CA PHE A 70 10.74 -5.73 -0.36
C PHE A 70 10.40 -5.66 1.13
N ILE A 71 9.50 -6.52 1.61
CA ILE A 71 9.10 -6.53 3.02
C ILE A 71 10.29 -6.89 3.94
N PHE A 72 11.10 -7.87 3.58
CA PHE A 72 12.30 -8.21 4.34
C PHE A 72 13.31 -7.06 4.38
N GLU A 73 13.57 -6.42 3.23
CA GLU A 73 14.45 -5.25 3.18
C GLU A 73 13.94 -4.10 4.06
N ILE A 74 12.63 -3.83 4.02
CA ILE A 74 11.98 -2.85 4.89
C ILE A 74 12.20 -3.20 6.37
N ILE A 75 11.94 -4.44 6.76
CA ILE A 75 12.13 -4.90 8.15
C ILE A 75 13.58 -4.73 8.57
N GLU A 76 14.54 -5.19 7.77
CA GLU A 76 15.96 -5.08 8.09
C GLU A 76 16.37 -3.61 8.30
N ASN A 77 15.98 -2.73 7.39
CA ASN A 77 16.33 -1.31 7.45
C ASN A 77 15.64 -0.58 8.61
N VAL A 78 14.35 -0.82 8.85
CA VAL A 78 13.60 -0.21 9.97
C VAL A 78 14.17 -0.66 11.32
N TYR A 79 14.51 -1.95 11.46
CA TYR A 79 15.02 -2.47 12.73
C TYR A 79 16.50 -2.18 12.97
N ALA A 80 17.25 -1.80 11.93
CA ALA A 80 18.61 -1.27 12.07
C ALA A 80 18.65 0.18 12.61
N MET A 81 17.54 0.92 12.53
CA MET A 81 17.46 2.29 13.03
C MET A 81 17.36 2.33 14.58
N PRO A 82 18.02 3.29 15.25
CA PRO A 82 17.85 3.52 16.68
C PRO A 82 16.39 3.80 17.05
N VAL A 83 15.86 3.14 18.09
CA VAL A 83 14.45 3.26 18.47
C VAL A 83 14.09 4.69 18.90
N GLU A 84 15.05 5.42 19.47
CA GLU A 84 14.91 6.82 19.85
C GLU A 84 14.68 7.70 18.61
N GLN A 85 15.39 7.43 17.51
CA GLN A 85 15.20 8.13 16.24
C GLN A 85 13.82 7.86 15.66
N ILE A 86 13.36 6.61 15.70
CA ILE A 86 12.06 6.19 15.18
C ILE A 86 10.90 6.82 15.98
N LYS A 87 11.11 7.09 17.28
CA LYS A 87 10.10 7.64 18.20
C LYS A 87 10.15 9.16 18.35
N ALA A 88 11.24 9.82 17.92
CA ALA A 88 11.40 11.28 18.06
C ALA A 88 10.35 12.07 17.24
N ASP A 89 10.14 11.69 15.98
CA ASP A 89 9.06 12.19 15.14
C ASP A 89 8.43 11.03 14.35
N PRO A 90 7.44 10.36 14.96
CA PRO A 90 6.95 9.09 14.46
C PRO A 90 6.15 9.21 13.17
N GLU A 91 5.54 10.36 12.88
CA GLU A 91 4.85 10.60 11.61
C GLU A 91 5.83 10.91 10.51
N LEU A 92 6.77 11.83 10.75
CA LEU A 92 7.76 12.21 9.75
C LEU A 92 8.57 11.01 9.27
N ILE A 93 9.02 10.14 10.18
CA ILE A 93 9.82 8.98 9.78
C ILE A 93 9.01 7.96 8.98
N ARG A 94 7.74 7.75 9.36
CA ARG A 94 6.81 6.85 8.68
C ARG A 94 6.55 7.32 7.24
N ASP A 95 6.30 8.60 7.06
CA ASP A 95 6.02 9.16 5.73
C ASP A 95 7.28 9.25 4.87
N LYS A 96 8.44 9.54 5.48
CA LYS A 96 9.74 9.47 4.80
C LYS A 96 10.03 8.07 4.26
N LEU A 97 9.88 7.03 5.10
CA LEU A 97 10.13 5.65 4.69
C LEU A 97 9.10 5.17 3.67
N LYS A 98 7.83 5.53 3.82
CA LYS A 98 6.79 5.28 2.81
C LYS A 98 7.21 5.81 1.44
N GLN A 99 7.62 7.07 1.38
CA GLN A 99 8.04 7.70 0.12
C GLN A 99 9.27 7.01 -0.46
N GLN A 100 10.30 6.79 0.36
CA GLN A 100 11.54 6.12 -0.04
C GLN A 100 11.27 4.76 -0.70
N TYR A 101 10.46 3.90 -0.08
CA TYR A 101 10.18 2.57 -0.63
C TYR A 101 9.21 2.58 -1.80
N THR A 102 8.30 3.57 -1.87
CA THR A 102 7.49 3.78 -3.08
C THR A 102 8.40 4.11 -4.26
N ASP A 103 9.32 5.06 -4.09
CA ASP A 103 10.23 5.51 -5.16
C ASP A 103 11.22 4.42 -5.56
N GLN A 104 11.77 3.69 -4.58
CA GLN A 104 12.65 2.54 -4.83
C GLN A 104 11.93 1.44 -5.62
N CYS A 105 10.68 1.13 -5.26
CA CYS A 105 9.86 0.18 -6.01
C CYS A 105 9.64 0.69 -7.44
N LEU A 106 9.26 1.95 -7.63
CA LEU A 106 9.02 2.53 -8.96
C LEU A 106 10.26 2.47 -9.86
N ALA A 107 11.45 2.62 -9.28
CA ALA A 107 12.74 2.53 -9.98
C ALA A 107 13.20 1.08 -10.24
N THR A 108 12.55 0.08 -9.64
CA THR A 108 12.93 -1.32 -9.79
C THR A 108 12.42 -1.87 -11.13
N PRO A 109 13.29 -2.47 -11.96
CA PRO A 109 12.86 -3.14 -13.19
C PRO A 109 11.85 -4.24 -12.89
N HIS A 110 10.78 -4.31 -13.68
CA HIS A 110 9.74 -5.31 -13.54
C HIS A 110 9.24 -5.76 -14.92
N ASP A 111 9.09 -7.08 -15.07
CA ASP A 111 8.52 -7.68 -16.29
C ASP A 111 7.05 -8.06 -16.11
N LYS A 112 6.61 -8.23 -14.86
CA LYS A 112 5.27 -8.68 -14.48
C LYS A 112 4.83 -8.01 -13.18
N LEU A 113 3.53 -7.77 -13.05
CA LEU A 113 2.96 -7.31 -11.80
C LEU A 113 3.02 -8.44 -10.75
N PRO A 114 3.61 -8.18 -9.56
CA PRO A 114 3.61 -9.12 -8.46
C PRO A 114 2.21 -9.52 -8.01
N SER A 115 2.04 -10.74 -7.49
CA SER A 115 0.78 -11.14 -6.88
C SER A 115 0.74 -10.63 -5.44
N TYR A 116 0.02 -9.53 -5.21
CA TYR A 116 0.03 -8.86 -3.91
C TYR A 116 -1.38 -8.54 -3.41
N LYS A 117 -1.50 -8.44 -2.08
CA LYS A 117 -2.65 -7.82 -1.42
C LYS A 117 -2.23 -6.42 -0.96
N SER A 118 -3.10 -5.44 -1.14
CA SER A 118 -2.81 -4.09 -0.67
C SER A 118 -2.61 -4.06 0.85
N PHE A 119 -1.55 -3.38 1.27
CA PHE A 119 -1.18 -3.13 2.68
C PHE A 119 -1.81 -1.86 3.22
#